data_AF-A0A174KQD9-F1
#
_entry.id   AF-A0A174KQD9-F1
#
_cell.length_a   1.000
_cell.length_b   1.000
_cell.length_c   1.000
_cell.angle_alpha   90.00
_cell.angle_beta   90.00
_cell.angle_gamma   90.00
#
_symmetry.space_group_name_H-M   'P 1'
#
loop_
_entity.id
_entity.type
_entity.pdbx_description
1 polymer ?
#
loop_
_entity_poly.entity_id
_entity_poly.type
_entity_poly.pdbx_seq_one_letter_code
_entity_poly.pdbx_strand_id
1 'polypeptide(L)' 'MEMLAAIFTAGIIVAGAFLIWLKTKSGKKWLASL' A
#
# COMPACT_ATOMS: atom_id res chain seq x y z
N MET A 1 -22.28 -2.08 -8.68
CA MET A 1 -21.85 -2.40 -7.30
C MET A 1 -20.59 -3.26 -7.33
N GLU A 2 -20.59 -4.37 -8.07
CA GLU A 2 -19.43 -5.28 -8.23
C GLU A 2 -18.11 -4.60 -8.62
N MET A 3 -18.12 -3.75 -9.64
CA MET A 3 -16.91 -3.06 -10.11
C MET A 3 -16.33 -2.11 -9.05
N LEU A 4 -17.18 -1.41 -8.30
CA LEU A 4 -16.74 -0.51 -7.23
C LEU A 4 -16.13 -1.31 -6.08
N ALA A 5 -16.75 -2.45 -5.71
CA ALA A 5 -16.22 -3.35 -4.71
C ALA A 5 -14.85 -3.94 -5.11
N ALA A 6 -14.68 -4.30 -6.39
CA ALA A 6 -13.40 -4.78 -6.91
C ALA A 6 -12.29 -3.70 -6.83
N ILE A 7 -12.60 -2.46 -7.24
CA ILE A 7 -11.65 -1.35 -7.16
C ILE A 7 -11.30 -1.05 -5.69
N PHE A 8 -12.29 -1.02 -4.80
CA PHE A 8 -12.06 -0.77 -3.39
C PHE A 8 -11.19 -1.85 -2.74
N THR A 9 -11.44 -3.12 -3.07
CA THR A 9 -10.65 -4.26 -2.60
C THR A 9 -9.20 -4.17 -3.10
N ALA A 10 -9.00 -3.90 -4.40
CA ALA A 10 -7.67 -3.71 -4.96
C ALA A 10 -6.92 -2.54 -4.30
N GLY A 11 -7.63 -1.43 -4.04
CA GLY A 11 -7.10 -0.27 -3.33
C GLY A 11 -6.63 -0.61 -1.92
N ILE A 12 -7.42 -1.36 -1.14
CA ILE A 12 -7.03 -1.82 0.20
C ILE A 12 -5.79 -2.71 0.14
N ILE A 13 -5.70 -3.63 -0.83
CA ILE A 13 -4.55 -4.52 -0.98
C ILE A 13 -3.28 -3.70 -1.26
N VAL A 14 -3.34 -2.77 -2.21
CA VAL A 14 -2.19 -1.93 -2.58
C VAL A 14 -1.78 -1.04 -1.41
N ALA A 15 -2.73 -0.37 -0.75
CA ALA A 15 -2.46 0.49 0.40
C ALA A 15 -1.88 -0.31 1.58
N GLY A 16 -2.46 -1.47 1.88
CA GLY A 16 -1.99 -2.36 2.94
C GLY A 16 -0.57 -2.87 2.68
N ALA A 17 -0.30 -3.33 1.44
CA ALA A 17 1.03 -3.78 1.03
C ALA A 17 2.05 -2.65 1.11
N PHE A 18 1.68 -1.43 0.68
CA PHE A 18 2.54 -0.26 0.79
C PHE A 18 2.86 0.10 2.24
N LEU A 19 1.86 0.13 3.13
CA LEU A 19 2.04 0.40 4.55
C LEU A 19 2.93 -0.64 5.25
N ILE A 20 2.76 -1.92 4.91
CA ILE A 20 3.64 -2.99 5.40
C ILE A 20 5.07 -2.80 4.86
N TRP A 21 5.21 -2.49 3.56
CA TRP A 21 6.51 -2.24 2.95
C TRP A 21 7.25 -1.05 3.58
N LEU A 22 6.55 0.02 3.97
CA LEU A 22 7.12 1.15 4.71
C LEU A 22 7.81 0.75 6.03
N LYS A 23 7.40 -0.37 6.65
CA LYS A 23 8.05 -0.90 7.86
C LYS A 23 9.32 -1.71 7.57
N THR A 24 9.59 -2.07 6.32
CA THR A 24 10.82 -2.79 5.91
C THR A 24 12.03 -1.86 5.81
N LYS A 25 13.25 -2.41 5.70
CA LYS A 25 14.48 -1.59 5.53
C LYS A 25 14.40 -0.67 4.30
N SER A 26 13.91 -1.19 3.18
CA SER A 26 13.78 -0.43 1.93
C SER A 26 12.77 0.70 2.08
N GLY A 27 11.59 0.41 2.65
CA GLY A 27 10.56 1.42 2.90
C GLY A 27 11.00 2.51 3.87
N LYS A 28 11.69 2.16 4.96
CA LYS A 28 12.26 3.15 5.89
C LYS A 28 13.32 4.04 5.22
N LYS A 29 14.17 3.46 4.36
CA LYS A 29 15.18 4.23 3.60
C LYS A 29 14.52 5.19 2.61
N TRP A 30 13.45 4.74 1.94
CA TRP A 30 12.67 5.59 1.03
C TRP A 30 12.00 6.75 1.79
N LEU A 31 11.37 6.49 2.95
CA LEU A 31 10.79 7.52 3.81
C LEU A 31 11.81 8.54 4.33
N ALA A 32 13.02 8.09 4.68
CA ALA A 32 14.08 8.98 5.13
C ALA A 32 14.69 9.83 4.00
N SER A 33 14.37 9.50 2.74
CA SER A 33 14.81 10.22 1.54
C SER A 33 13.75 11.18 1.00
N LEU A 34 12.56 11.19 1.60
CA LEU A 34 11.51 12.20 1.39
C LEU A 34 11.75 13.39 2.31
#